data_AF-A0A7C2XC87-F1
#
_entry.id   AF-A0A7C2XC87-F1
#
_cell.length_a   1.000
_cell.length_b   1.000
_cell.length_c   1.000
_cell.angle_alpha   90.00
_cell.angle_beta   90.00
_cell.angle_gamma   90.00
#
_symmetry.space_group_name_H-M   'P 1'
#
loop_
_entity.id
_entity.type
_entity.pdbx_description
1 polymer ?
#
loop_
_entity_poly.entity_id
_entity_poly.type
_entity_poly.pdbx_seq_one_letter_code
_entity_poly.pdbx_strand_id
1 'polypeptide(L)'
;MRRLDLKRFLRRLSSSIGISLFLALVMIGVAWAVEVTVDTFDFGSQSLTANGGNPTVYGVASGAGILGGEREVQVEHLGGSGDVAVNIDQGNSDRLEFTQAAGVTARATLRWDGSGDSAAQLNFGLGGIDLFSESNDGFHVSIVAAPQPINVTFRVFSSSTNWSEYTLVIPGGISPGDYVDYLIPFAGPYDVFTQGQGASSEADFGNVAAIEVLIDGTLSAGADLSIAVIESCDRRDYADLPNTYHTILVSNGPRHVPFGLRLGANLDSEFNGAPSANADGDDTTDIGDEDGIQATGNWNDGSGEVTAVVSGLVTGRVACLSAWIDISGSAINFDSADQVVDRVVVNPGVNPLTFTLPMNVAQNTTLNARFRLFPDSDQDGSCSDEPAIGSTGEIFNGEVEDYVFEFTPTAVILTSVSARSASSIWNIQFPALLGLYAIAALFLFRYIQEAEI
;
A
#
# COMPACT_ATOMS: atom_id res chain seq x y z
N MET A 1 24.51 61.34 -43.34
CA MET A 1 24.26 62.59 -42.58
C MET A 1 22.77 62.66 -42.24
N ARG A 2 22.38 62.14 -41.07
CA ARG A 2 21.22 62.52 -40.21
C ARG A 2 21.11 61.43 -39.13
N ARG A 3 21.66 61.75 -37.95
CA ARG A 3 21.51 60.99 -36.71
C ARG A 3 20.02 60.95 -36.36
N LEU A 4 19.42 59.77 -36.27
CA LEU A 4 18.20 59.59 -35.50
C LEU A 4 18.60 59.25 -34.06
N ASP A 5 18.11 60.12 -33.18
CA ASP A 5 18.47 60.28 -31.79
C ASP A 5 17.78 59.21 -30.93
N LEU A 6 18.48 58.09 -30.68
CA LEU A 6 18.05 56.95 -29.86
C LEU A 6 17.78 57.32 -28.38
N LYS A 7 17.93 58.59 -28.00
CA LYS A 7 17.73 59.10 -26.64
C LYS A 7 16.28 59.45 -26.30
N ARG A 8 15.34 59.39 -27.25
CA ARG A 8 13.90 59.67 -26.99
C ARG A 8 13.01 58.44 -26.90
N PHE A 9 13.50 57.23 -27.19
CA PHE A 9 12.74 56.00 -26.98
C PHE A 9 12.97 55.37 -25.59
N LEU A 10 14.03 55.79 -24.87
CA LEU A 10 14.38 55.26 -23.54
C LEU A 10 13.98 56.17 -22.37
N ARG A 11 13.01 57.06 -22.55
CA ARG A 11 12.45 57.90 -21.48
C ARG A 11 10.93 57.86 -21.50
N ARG A 12 10.35 56.73 -21.10
CA ARG A 12 9.02 56.58 -20.46
C ARG A 12 8.72 55.10 -20.20
N LEU A 13 9.53 54.51 -19.33
CA LEU A 13 9.15 53.43 -18.42
C LEU A 13 10.18 53.42 -17.26
N SER A 14 10.20 54.54 -16.52
CA SER A 14 10.42 54.50 -15.07
C SER A 14 9.26 53.70 -14.50
N SER A 15 9.38 52.69 -13.65
CA SER A 15 10.23 52.48 -12.48
C SER A 15 9.99 51.00 -12.13
N SER A 16 10.96 50.10 -12.16
CA SER A 16 11.69 49.64 -10.97
C SER A 16 12.59 48.49 -11.43
N ILE A 17 13.85 48.76 -11.76
CA ILE A 17 14.87 47.73 -12.01
C ILE A 17 15.95 47.95 -10.96
N GLY A 18 15.94 47.08 -9.96
CA GLY A 18 16.99 46.94 -8.96
C GLY A 18 16.75 45.63 -8.25
N ILE A 19 17.74 44.73 -8.33
CA ILE A 19 17.72 43.33 -7.86
C ILE A 19 17.24 42.34 -8.95
N SER A 20 18.04 42.16 -10.00
CA SER A 20 18.15 40.86 -10.64
C SER A 20 19.04 39.99 -9.75
N LEU A 21 18.42 39.38 -8.74
CA LEU A 21 19.04 38.31 -7.98
C LEU A 21 19.24 37.14 -8.94
N PHE A 22 20.47 36.64 -8.97
CA PHE A 22 20.89 35.43 -9.64
C PHE A 22 19.98 34.28 -9.18
N LEU A 23 18.94 33.94 -9.96
CA LEU A 23 18.22 32.69 -9.78
C LEU A 23 19.09 31.61 -10.43
N ALA A 24 20.09 31.14 -9.69
CA ALA A 24 20.68 29.85 -9.95
C ALA A 24 19.54 28.85 -9.73
N LEU A 25 18.93 28.39 -10.81
CA LEU A 25 18.08 27.22 -10.79
C LEU A 25 18.97 26.08 -10.33
N VAL A 26 18.93 25.78 -9.03
CA VAL A 26 19.44 24.51 -8.51
C VAL A 26 18.50 23.47 -9.10
N MET A 27 18.88 22.93 -10.26
CA MET A 27 18.40 21.62 -10.67
C MET A 27 18.94 20.68 -9.61
N ILE A 28 18.14 20.44 -8.56
CA ILE A 28 18.32 19.25 -7.75
C ILE A 28 18.00 18.13 -8.74
N GLY A 29 19.03 17.53 -9.32
CA GLY A 29 18.88 16.24 -9.96
C GLY A 29 18.46 15.30 -8.85
N VAL A 30 17.16 15.03 -8.76
CA VAL A 30 16.70 13.78 -8.17
C VAL A 30 17.25 12.74 -9.13
N ALA A 31 18.34 12.07 -8.73
CA ALA A 31 18.70 10.81 -9.35
C ALA A 31 17.51 9.90 -9.00
N TRP A 32 16.68 9.61 -10.00
CA TRP A 32 15.75 8.51 -9.87
C TRP A 32 16.61 7.26 -9.83
N ALA A 33 16.43 6.44 -8.79
CA ALA A 33 17.04 5.13 -8.75
C ALA A 33 16.71 4.43 -10.08
N VAL A 34 17.74 4.05 -10.84
CA VAL A 34 17.54 3.12 -11.95
C VAL A 34 17.41 1.73 -11.33
N GLU A 35 16.18 1.26 -11.21
CA GLU A 35 15.85 -0.11 -10.82
C GLU A 35 16.72 -1.09 -11.62
N VAL A 36 17.25 -2.12 -10.95
CA VAL A 36 17.87 -3.25 -11.64
C VAL A 36 16.86 -4.38 -11.68
N THR A 37 16.09 -4.45 -12.76
CA THR A 37 15.13 -5.52 -12.99
C THR A 37 15.87 -6.87 -13.07
N VAL A 38 15.49 -7.80 -12.18
CA VAL A 38 15.95 -9.20 -12.27
C VAL A 38 15.07 -9.94 -13.28
N ASP A 39 13.75 -9.85 -13.08
CA ASP A 39 12.77 -10.43 -13.99
C ASP A 39 11.37 -9.81 -13.80
N THR A 40 10.74 -9.38 -14.89
CA THR A 40 9.32 -8.98 -14.89
C THR A 40 8.37 -10.14 -15.22
N PHE A 41 8.92 -11.30 -15.59
CA PHE A 41 8.15 -12.47 -16.02
C PHE A 41 7.23 -12.26 -17.23
N ASP A 42 7.40 -11.17 -18.00
CA ASP A 42 6.67 -10.90 -19.26
C ASP A 42 7.39 -11.46 -20.50
N PHE A 43 8.59 -11.98 -20.30
CA PHE A 43 9.44 -12.48 -21.38
C PHE A 43 9.84 -13.93 -21.14
N GLY A 44 10.02 -14.65 -22.25
CA GLY A 44 10.55 -16.01 -22.24
C GLY A 44 9.58 -17.00 -21.59
N SER A 45 8.38 -17.16 -22.13
CA SER A 45 7.36 -18.02 -21.54
C SER A 45 7.85 -19.47 -21.33
N GLN A 46 7.54 -20.04 -20.17
CA GLN A 46 7.93 -21.41 -19.79
C GLN A 46 6.72 -22.14 -19.20
N SER A 47 6.63 -23.44 -19.46
CA SER A 47 5.66 -24.32 -18.81
C SER A 47 6.31 -25.67 -18.55
N LEU A 48 6.60 -25.93 -17.28
CA LEU A 48 7.33 -27.08 -16.81
C LEU A 48 6.45 -27.87 -15.85
N THR A 49 6.40 -29.18 -15.98
CA THR A 49 5.60 -30.05 -15.11
C THR A 49 6.40 -31.27 -14.70
N ALA A 50 6.62 -31.46 -13.39
CA ALA A 50 7.27 -32.62 -12.82
C ALA A 50 6.27 -33.45 -11.99
N ASN A 51 6.50 -34.76 -11.89
CA ASN A 51 5.66 -35.67 -11.12
C ASN A 51 6.42 -36.94 -10.71
N GLY A 52 5.76 -37.86 -10.00
CA GLY A 52 6.40 -39.09 -9.55
C GLY A 52 7.01 -39.98 -10.65
N GLY A 53 6.58 -39.84 -11.91
CA GLY A 53 7.16 -40.56 -13.06
C GLY A 53 8.33 -39.83 -13.71
N ASN A 54 8.36 -38.49 -13.63
CA ASN A 54 9.43 -37.64 -14.11
C ASN A 54 9.73 -36.56 -13.05
N PRO A 55 10.52 -36.88 -12.02
CA PRO A 55 10.57 -36.10 -10.80
C PRO A 55 11.35 -34.79 -10.93
N THR A 56 12.15 -34.61 -11.98
CA THR A 56 12.92 -33.39 -12.20
C THR A 56 12.79 -32.94 -13.65
N VAL A 57 12.40 -31.69 -13.84
CA VAL A 57 12.27 -31.06 -15.16
C VAL A 57 13.03 -29.75 -15.19
N TYR A 58 13.60 -29.44 -16.35
CA TYR A 58 14.40 -28.24 -16.57
C TYR A 58 13.82 -27.44 -17.74
N GLY A 59 13.94 -26.12 -17.68
CA GLY A 59 13.63 -25.22 -18.77
C GLY A 59 14.59 -24.04 -18.78
N VAL A 60 14.76 -23.46 -19.96
CA VAL A 60 15.57 -22.24 -20.18
C VAL A 60 14.76 -21.33 -21.08
N ALA A 61 14.77 -20.03 -20.81
CA ALA A 61 14.18 -19.04 -21.69
C ALA A 61 15.01 -17.77 -21.73
N SER A 62 15.13 -17.17 -22.91
CA SER A 62 15.88 -15.93 -23.12
C SER A 62 14.92 -14.78 -23.40
N GLY A 63 15.28 -13.57 -22.95
CA GLY A 63 14.40 -12.41 -23.05
C GLY A 63 15.10 -11.09 -22.70
N ALA A 64 14.61 -9.99 -23.24
CA ALA A 64 15.21 -8.67 -22.99
C ALA A 64 14.88 -8.11 -21.59
N GLY A 65 13.82 -8.60 -20.94
CA GLY A 65 13.46 -8.28 -19.55
C GLY A 65 13.94 -9.32 -18.52
N ILE A 66 14.90 -10.17 -18.91
CA ILE A 66 15.50 -11.18 -18.04
C ILE A 66 16.95 -10.78 -17.79
N LEU A 67 17.35 -10.65 -16.51
CA LEU A 67 18.72 -10.30 -16.14
C LEU A 67 19.72 -11.31 -16.70
N GLY A 68 20.80 -10.82 -17.32
CA GLY A 68 21.77 -11.70 -17.99
C GLY A 68 21.31 -12.24 -19.35
N GLY A 69 20.05 -11.98 -19.74
CA GLY A 69 19.45 -12.36 -21.01
C GLY A 69 18.86 -13.76 -21.05
N GLU A 70 19.00 -14.55 -19.99
CA GLU A 70 18.51 -15.93 -19.86
C GLU A 70 18.06 -16.23 -18.42
N ARG A 71 16.97 -17.01 -18.31
CA ARG A 71 16.43 -17.52 -17.04
C ARG A 71 16.39 -19.03 -17.14
N GLU A 72 16.98 -19.68 -16.17
CA GLU A 72 16.92 -21.13 -16.01
C GLU A 72 15.93 -21.51 -14.92
N VAL A 73 15.17 -22.58 -15.15
CA VAL A 73 14.21 -23.11 -14.18
C VAL A 73 14.41 -24.61 -14.03
N GLN A 74 14.47 -25.06 -12.78
CA GLN A 74 14.44 -26.45 -12.39
C GLN A 74 13.21 -26.69 -11.49
N VAL A 75 12.43 -27.72 -11.79
CA VAL A 75 11.25 -28.13 -11.00
C VAL A 75 11.47 -29.55 -10.48
N GLU A 76 11.29 -29.75 -9.18
CA GLU A 76 11.52 -31.02 -8.50
C GLU A 76 10.28 -31.47 -7.72
N HIS A 77 9.67 -32.57 -8.15
CA HIS A 77 8.65 -33.28 -7.39
C HIS A 77 9.31 -34.17 -6.34
N LEU A 78 9.10 -33.87 -5.05
CA LEU A 78 9.76 -34.57 -3.95
C LEU A 78 8.90 -35.68 -3.33
N GLY A 79 7.57 -35.57 -3.43
CA GLY A 79 6.66 -36.55 -2.87
C GLY A 79 5.18 -36.22 -3.11
N GLY A 80 4.31 -37.19 -2.88
CA GLY A 80 2.86 -37.07 -3.12
C GLY A 80 2.38 -37.72 -4.41
N SER A 81 1.07 -37.63 -4.65
CA SER A 81 0.42 -38.11 -5.89
C SER A 81 -0.16 -36.92 -6.62
N GLY A 82 0.47 -36.51 -7.70
CA GLY A 82 0.02 -35.39 -8.53
C GLY A 82 1.19 -34.77 -9.26
N ASP A 83 0.92 -33.62 -9.87
CA ASP A 83 1.90 -32.83 -10.59
C ASP A 83 2.29 -31.60 -9.76
N VAL A 84 3.52 -31.12 -9.98
CA VAL A 84 3.94 -29.75 -9.69
C VAL A 84 4.26 -29.07 -11.02
N ALA A 85 3.85 -27.82 -11.17
CA ALA A 85 4.12 -27.03 -12.35
C ALA A 85 4.74 -25.68 -12.00
N VAL A 86 5.64 -25.22 -12.87
CA VAL A 86 6.05 -23.82 -12.96
C VAL A 86 5.64 -23.31 -14.33
N ASN A 87 4.75 -22.31 -14.33
CA ASN A 87 4.33 -21.60 -15.52
C ASN A 87 4.81 -20.16 -15.41
N ILE A 88 5.39 -19.64 -16.48
CA ILE A 88 5.84 -18.25 -16.56
C ILE A 88 5.29 -17.68 -17.85
N ASP A 89 4.62 -16.53 -17.74
CA ASP A 89 3.96 -15.88 -18.87
C ASP A 89 2.96 -16.80 -19.61
N GLN A 90 2.27 -17.69 -18.88
CA GLN A 90 1.31 -18.58 -19.51
C GLN A 90 0.02 -17.82 -19.82
N GLY A 91 -0.21 -17.55 -21.10
CA GLY A 91 -1.40 -16.82 -21.53
C GLY A 91 -1.30 -15.32 -21.30
N ASN A 92 -0.09 -14.75 -21.35
CA ASN A 92 0.18 -13.34 -21.07
C ASN A 92 -0.18 -12.96 -19.63
N SER A 93 0.22 -13.85 -18.71
CA SER A 93 -0.06 -13.70 -17.28
C SER A 93 0.89 -12.74 -16.59
N ASP A 94 2.01 -12.39 -17.24
CA ASP A 94 2.97 -11.39 -16.76
C ASP A 94 3.47 -11.71 -15.34
N ARG A 95 3.68 -13.02 -15.08
CA ARG A 95 4.00 -13.55 -13.75
C ARG A 95 4.58 -14.96 -13.81
N LEU A 96 5.28 -15.32 -12.74
CA LEU A 96 5.61 -16.69 -12.39
C LEU A 96 4.48 -17.31 -11.56
N GLU A 97 4.16 -18.57 -11.83
CA GLU A 97 3.20 -19.40 -11.10
C GLU A 97 3.83 -20.76 -10.76
N PHE A 98 4.16 -20.96 -9.49
CA PHE A 98 4.47 -22.27 -8.92
C PHE A 98 3.19 -22.86 -8.34
N THR A 99 2.76 -24.01 -8.88
CA THR A 99 1.53 -24.69 -8.43
C THR A 99 1.80 -26.15 -8.15
N GLN A 100 1.27 -26.68 -7.06
CA GLN A 100 1.40 -28.10 -6.76
C GLN A 100 0.06 -28.70 -6.35
N ALA A 101 -0.21 -29.91 -6.86
CA ALA A 101 -1.44 -30.60 -6.52
C ALA A 101 -1.57 -30.86 -5.01
N ALA A 102 -2.80 -30.99 -4.52
CA ALA A 102 -3.05 -31.30 -3.12
C ALA A 102 -2.30 -32.57 -2.68
N GLY A 103 -1.53 -32.47 -1.59
CA GLY A 103 -0.72 -33.59 -1.08
C GLY A 103 0.63 -33.78 -1.77
N VAL A 104 0.98 -32.95 -2.77
CA VAL A 104 2.32 -32.90 -3.37
C VAL A 104 3.21 -31.95 -2.55
N THR A 105 4.48 -32.33 -2.42
CA THR A 105 5.56 -31.46 -1.93
C THR A 105 6.62 -31.37 -3.02
N ALA A 106 7.02 -30.15 -3.36
CA ALA A 106 7.95 -29.89 -4.45
C ALA A 106 8.81 -28.66 -4.19
N ARG A 107 9.81 -28.48 -5.07
CA ARG A 107 10.67 -27.30 -5.12
C ARG A 107 10.77 -26.78 -6.54
N ALA A 108 10.99 -25.49 -6.67
CA ALA A 108 11.42 -24.89 -7.92
C ALA A 108 12.61 -23.98 -7.68
N THR A 109 13.58 -24.02 -8.57
CA THR A 109 14.76 -23.16 -8.53
C THR A 109 14.84 -22.37 -9.80
N LEU A 110 14.87 -21.05 -9.67
CA LEU A 110 15.13 -20.11 -10.74
C LEU A 110 16.56 -19.61 -10.65
N ARG A 111 17.21 -19.42 -11.79
CA ARG A 111 18.55 -18.83 -11.87
C ARG A 111 18.59 -17.75 -12.93
N TRP A 112 19.42 -16.76 -12.64
CA TRP A 112 19.89 -15.74 -13.56
C TRP A 112 21.40 -15.70 -13.37
N ASP A 113 22.11 -16.45 -14.21
CA ASP A 113 23.54 -16.68 -14.01
C ASP A 113 24.39 -16.48 -15.27
N GLY A 114 23.82 -15.93 -16.33
CA GLY A 114 24.49 -15.68 -17.59
C GLY A 114 23.62 -16.10 -18.77
N SER A 115 24.24 -16.43 -19.90
CA SER A 115 23.52 -17.04 -21.03
C SER A 115 24.38 -18.13 -21.66
N GLY A 116 23.71 -19.09 -22.30
CA GLY A 116 24.35 -20.11 -23.14
C GLY A 116 24.79 -21.35 -22.38
N ASP A 117 24.17 -21.63 -21.23
CA ASP A 117 24.45 -22.79 -20.41
C ASP A 117 23.20 -23.65 -20.18
N SER A 118 23.21 -24.47 -19.12
CA SER A 118 22.17 -25.45 -18.85
C SER A 118 21.56 -25.18 -17.49
N ALA A 119 20.23 -25.22 -17.42
CA ALA A 119 19.46 -25.13 -16.19
C ALA A 119 19.81 -26.15 -15.08
N ALA A 120 20.68 -27.12 -15.34
CA ALA A 120 21.16 -28.08 -14.35
C ALA A 120 22.42 -27.63 -13.60
N GLN A 121 23.06 -26.52 -13.99
CA GLN A 121 24.34 -26.07 -13.41
C GLN A 121 24.30 -24.57 -13.15
N LEU A 122 24.69 -24.17 -11.94
CA LEU A 122 24.90 -22.77 -11.62
C LEU A 122 26.22 -22.28 -12.21
N ASN A 123 26.15 -21.19 -12.96
CA ASN A 123 27.29 -20.45 -13.49
C ASN A 123 27.42 -19.08 -12.83
N PHE A 124 28.36 -18.26 -13.29
CA PHE A 124 28.70 -16.97 -12.67
C PHE A 124 28.96 -15.92 -13.76
N GLY A 125 28.07 -15.89 -14.74
CA GLY A 125 28.18 -15.22 -16.03
C GLY A 125 27.46 -13.87 -16.14
N LEU A 126 26.81 -13.37 -15.08
CA LEU A 126 26.19 -12.02 -15.12
C LEU A 126 27.21 -10.89 -15.33
N GLY A 127 28.50 -11.15 -15.10
CA GLY A 127 29.57 -10.22 -15.43
C GLY A 127 29.79 -9.11 -14.38
N GLY A 128 29.33 -9.29 -13.15
CA GLY A 128 29.55 -8.35 -12.06
C GLY A 128 28.54 -7.20 -12.07
N ILE A 129 27.24 -7.53 -12.14
CA ILE A 129 26.15 -6.56 -12.05
C ILE A 129 26.16 -5.90 -10.67
N ASP A 130 25.97 -4.59 -10.65
CA ASP A 130 25.82 -3.82 -9.42
C ASP A 130 24.33 -3.72 -9.08
N LEU A 131 23.88 -4.45 -8.05
CA LEU A 131 22.52 -4.36 -7.53
C LEU A 131 22.35 -3.19 -6.54
N PHE A 132 23.45 -2.63 -6.05
CA PHE A 132 23.52 -1.47 -5.16
C PHE A 132 23.62 -0.13 -5.91
N SER A 133 23.47 -0.13 -7.23
CA SER A 133 23.69 1.06 -8.03
C SER A 133 22.75 2.19 -7.56
N GLU A 134 23.34 3.38 -7.40
CA GLU A 134 22.65 4.60 -6.99
C GLU A 134 22.09 4.55 -5.55
N SER A 135 20.80 4.25 -5.37
CA SER A 135 20.13 4.17 -4.06
C SER A 135 19.47 2.83 -3.76
N ASN A 136 19.47 1.88 -4.70
CA ASN A 136 18.89 0.55 -4.51
C ASN A 136 19.46 -0.12 -3.25
N ASP A 137 18.59 -0.68 -2.42
CA ASP A 137 19.00 -1.23 -1.13
C ASP A 137 18.36 -2.56 -0.76
N GLY A 138 17.53 -3.14 -1.63
CA GLY A 138 16.98 -4.48 -1.44
C GLY A 138 16.38 -5.09 -2.70
N PHE A 139 16.01 -6.38 -2.60
CA PHE A 139 15.17 -7.02 -3.61
C PHE A 139 13.72 -6.69 -3.34
N HIS A 140 13.07 -5.97 -4.26
CA HIS A 140 11.62 -5.88 -4.30
C HIS A 140 11.04 -7.10 -5.00
N VAL A 141 10.03 -7.68 -4.37
CA VAL A 141 9.35 -8.88 -4.81
C VAL A 141 7.85 -8.68 -4.58
N SER A 142 7.08 -8.64 -5.66
CA SER A 142 5.62 -8.52 -5.55
C SER A 142 4.95 -9.89 -5.64
N ILE A 143 4.32 -10.31 -4.54
CA ILE A 143 3.65 -11.60 -4.41
C ILE A 143 2.15 -11.41 -4.68
N VAL A 144 1.63 -12.13 -5.69
CA VAL A 144 0.23 -11.99 -6.14
C VAL A 144 -0.68 -13.17 -5.78
N ALA A 145 -0.08 -14.22 -5.22
CA ALA A 145 -0.79 -15.34 -4.61
C ALA A 145 0.18 -16.16 -3.75
N ALA A 146 -0.22 -16.47 -2.53
CA ALA A 146 0.43 -17.45 -1.66
C ALA A 146 -0.60 -17.89 -0.62
N PRO A 147 -1.58 -18.75 -0.97
CA PRO A 147 -2.67 -19.09 -0.07
C PRO A 147 -2.21 -19.93 1.13
N GLN A 148 -1.10 -20.66 0.99
CA GLN A 148 -0.52 -21.50 2.04
C GLN A 148 0.89 -21.02 2.39
N PRO A 149 1.41 -21.35 3.60
CA PRO A 149 2.77 -21.04 3.97
C PRO A 149 3.78 -21.64 2.99
N ILE A 150 4.73 -20.81 2.54
CA ILE A 150 5.80 -21.19 1.62
C ILE A 150 7.07 -20.39 1.92
N ASN A 151 8.23 -21.00 1.68
CA ASN A 151 9.51 -20.31 1.82
C ASN A 151 10.08 -19.98 0.44
N VAL A 152 10.68 -18.80 0.33
CA VAL A 152 11.44 -18.38 -0.85
C VAL A 152 12.84 -18.01 -0.40
N THR A 153 13.85 -18.73 -0.88
CA THR A 153 15.25 -18.48 -0.53
C THR A 153 15.96 -17.77 -1.67
N PHE A 154 16.48 -16.59 -1.38
CA PHE A 154 17.33 -15.82 -2.28
C PHE A 154 18.78 -16.17 -1.99
N ARG A 155 19.54 -16.45 -3.04
CA ARG A 155 20.99 -16.61 -2.99
C ARG A 155 21.63 -15.71 -4.01
N VAL A 156 22.60 -14.94 -3.56
CA VAL A 156 23.34 -13.98 -4.41
C VAL A 156 24.80 -14.37 -4.38
N PHE A 157 25.39 -14.50 -5.56
CA PHE A 157 26.76 -14.97 -5.73
C PHE A 157 27.59 -13.88 -6.39
N SER A 158 28.72 -13.50 -5.78
CA SER A 158 29.78 -12.76 -6.49
C SER A 158 30.79 -13.72 -7.13
N SER A 159 30.81 -14.98 -6.68
CA SER A 159 31.59 -16.08 -7.26
C SER A 159 31.13 -17.42 -6.67
N SER A 160 31.74 -18.51 -7.10
CA SER A 160 31.49 -19.85 -6.53
C SER A 160 31.88 -20.00 -5.05
N THR A 161 32.67 -19.08 -4.50
CA THR A 161 33.08 -19.12 -3.09
C THR A 161 32.55 -17.96 -2.27
N ASN A 162 31.99 -16.91 -2.87
CA ASN A 162 31.54 -15.73 -2.14
C ASN A 162 30.06 -15.51 -2.45
N TRP A 163 29.20 -15.81 -1.48
CA TRP A 163 27.76 -15.73 -1.67
C TRP A 163 27.04 -15.56 -0.33
N SER A 164 25.87 -14.95 -0.41
CA SER A 164 24.96 -14.73 0.72
C SER A 164 23.61 -15.37 0.44
N GLU A 165 22.89 -15.73 1.51
CA GLU A 165 21.53 -16.23 1.42
C GLU A 165 20.60 -15.64 2.47
N TYR A 166 19.32 -15.56 2.09
CA TYR A 166 18.23 -15.22 2.97
C TYR A 166 16.99 -16.04 2.59
N THR A 167 16.29 -16.58 3.59
CA THR A 167 15.00 -17.25 3.39
C THR A 167 13.87 -16.36 3.85
N LEU A 168 13.12 -15.84 2.89
CA LEU A 168 11.85 -15.19 3.13
C LEU A 168 10.80 -16.24 3.52
N VAL A 169 10.15 -16.01 4.66
CA VAL A 169 9.06 -16.86 5.16
C VAL A 169 7.73 -16.17 4.85
N ILE A 170 6.96 -16.72 3.92
CA ILE A 170 5.63 -16.21 3.59
C ILE A 170 4.62 -17.04 4.40
N PRO A 171 3.87 -16.45 5.35
CA PRO A 171 2.96 -17.19 6.23
C PRO A 171 1.70 -17.72 5.51
N GLY A 172 1.48 -17.30 4.27
CA GLY A 172 0.30 -17.65 3.48
C GLY A 172 -0.81 -16.59 3.59
N GLY A 173 -2.03 -16.94 3.16
CA GLY A 173 -3.18 -16.05 3.24
C GLY A 173 -3.20 -14.91 2.22
N ILE A 174 -2.38 -14.98 1.17
CA ILE A 174 -2.43 -14.05 0.04
C ILE A 174 -3.27 -14.72 -1.05
N SER A 175 -4.45 -14.16 -1.34
CA SER A 175 -5.39 -14.72 -2.30
C SER A 175 -4.95 -14.39 -3.73
N PRO A 176 -5.33 -15.18 -4.75
CA PRO A 176 -5.06 -14.83 -6.13
C PRO A 176 -5.66 -13.46 -6.50
N GLY A 177 -4.80 -12.52 -6.85
CA GLY A 177 -5.17 -11.16 -7.23
C GLY A 177 -4.98 -10.10 -6.14
N ASP A 178 -4.67 -10.49 -4.91
CA ASP A 178 -4.10 -9.59 -3.90
C ASP A 178 -2.65 -9.29 -4.29
N TYR A 179 -2.09 -8.15 -3.88
CA TYR A 179 -0.70 -7.79 -4.12
C TYR A 179 0.00 -7.50 -2.80
N VAL A 180 1.15 -8.11 -2.58
CA VAL A 180 1.92 -7.92 -1.34
C VAL A 180 3.39 -7.80 -1.68
N ASP A 181 3.91 -6.60 -1.47
CA ASP A 181 5.29 -6.27 -1.69
C ASP A 181 6.18 -6.70 -0.51
N TYR A 182 7.37 -7.16 -0.87
CA TYR A 182 8.45 -7.46 0.06
C TYR A 182 9.71 -6.78 -0.47
N LEU A 183 10.33 -5.95 0.34
CA LEU A 183 11.67 -5.43 0.11
C LEU A 183 12.67 -6.13 1.03
N ILE A 184 13.50 -7.00 0.46
CA ILE A 184 14.51 -7.79 1.17
C ILE A 184 15.84 -7.01 1.20
N PRO A 185 16.21 -6.38 2.34
CA PRO A 185 17.32 -5.43 2.35
C PRO A 185 18.70 -6.12 2.25
N PHE A 186 19.61 -5.52 1.49
CA PHE A 186 20.97 -6.02 1.30
C PHE A 186 21.97 -5.55 2.36
N ALA A 187 21.65 -4.44 3.05
CA ALA A 187 22.56 -3.77 3.97
C ALA A 187 21.82 -2.81 4.91
N GLY A 188 22.58 -2.11 5.75
CA GLY A 188 22.07 -1.04 6.61
C GLY A 188 21.52 -1.57 7.94
N PRO A 189 20.62 -0.82 8.60
CA PRO A 189 20.06 -1.24 9.89
C PRO A 189 19.16 -2.48 9.78
N TYR A 190 18.76 -2.86 8.57
CA TYR A 190 17.83 -3.95 8.29
C TYR A 190 18.46 -5.06 7.43
N ASP A 191 19.79 -5.17 7.42
CA ASP A 191 20.49 -6.25 6.69
C ASP A 191 20.00 -7.63 7.17
N VAL A 192 19.49 -8.43 6.24
CA VAL A 192 18.97 -9.78 6.51
C VAL A 192 19.81 -10.88 5.90
N PHE A 193 20.66 -10.57 4.92
CA PHE A 193 21.45 -11.58 4.23
C PHE A 193 22.60 -12.06 5.12
N THR A 194 22.88 -13.35 5.04
CA THR A 194 23.99 -13.94 5.80
C THR A 194 24.90 -14.74 4.87
N GLN A 195 26.15 -14.94 5.29
CA GLN A 195 27.10 -15.79 4.58
C GLN A 195 26.49 -17.16 4.26
N GLY A 196 26.47 -17.50 2.97
CA GLY A 196 25.95 -18.79 2.52
C GLY A 196 26.75 -19.98 3.05
N GLN A 197 26.07 -21.10 3.26
CA GLN A 197 26.71 -22.30 3.82
C GLN A 197 27.90 -22.80 2.98
N GLY A 198 29.09 -22.78 3.58
CA GLY A 198 30.33 -23.19 2.90
C GLY A 198 30.97 -22.13 2.01
N ALA A 199 30.42 -20.91 1.97
CA ALA A 199 31.09 -19.76 1.37
C ALA A 199 32.37 -19.39 2.16
N SER A 200 33.31 -18.74 1.48
CA SER A 200 34.51 -18.13 2.07
C SER A 200 34.25 -16.72 2.59
N SER A 201 33.29 -16.00 2.01
CA SER A 201 32.76 -14.72 2.50
C SER A 201 31.33 -14.51 2.00
N GLU A 202 30.67 -13.46 2.52
CA GLU A 202 29.41 -12.93 1.96
C GLU A 202 29.58 -12.43 0.52
N ALA A 203 28.46 -12.29 -0.16
CA ALA A 203 28.37 -11.66 -1.47
C ALA A 203 28.69 -10.16 -1.39
N ASP A 204 29.33 -9.66 -2.45
CA ASP A 204 29.37 -8.26 -2.80
C ASP A 204 28.21 -7.98 -3.77
N PHE A 205 27.12 -7.38 -3.29
CA PHE A 205 25.97 -7.05 -4.12
C PHE A 205 26.26 -5.92 -5.13
N GLY A 206 27.41 -5.24 -5.03
CA GLY A 206 27.91 -4.33 -6.07
C GLY A 206 28.64 -5.04 -7.21
N ASN A 207 28.81 -6.36 -7.10
CA ASN A 207 29.52 -7.20 -8.07
C ASN A 207 28.94 -8.62 -8.08
N VAL A 208 27.71 -8.73 -8.58
CA VAL A 208 26.94 -9.98 -8.65
C VAL A 208 27.23 -10.72 -9.95
N ALA A 209 27.53 -12.01 -9.79
CA ALA A 209 27.84 -12.94 -10.87
C ALA A 209 26.71 -13.95 -11.14
N ALA A 210 25.85 -14.21 -10.17
CA ALA A 210 24.62 -15.00 -10.33
C ALA A 210 23.60 -14.73 -9.22
N ILE A 211 22.32 -14.95 -9.52
CA ILE A 211 21.21 -14.94 -8.56
C ILE A 211 20.47 -16.28 -8.68
N GLU A 212 20.14 -16.90 -7.54
CA GLU A 212 19.28 -18.09 -7.47
C GLU A 212 18.11 -17.82 -6.52
N VAL A 213 16.90 -18.16 -6.96
CA VAL A 213 15.68 -18.12 -6.15
C VAL A 213 15.11 -19.52 -6.02
N LEU A 214 15.09 -20.04 -4.80
CA LEU A 214 14.54 -21.35 -4.48
C LEU A 214 13.17 -21.19 -3.81
N ILE A 215 12.13 -21.67 -4.47
CA ILE A 215 10.77 -21.80 -3.94
C ILE A 215 10.66 -23.18 -3.26
N ASP A 216 10.40 -23.19 -1.96
CA ASP A 216 10.27 -24.41 -1.16
C ASP A 216 8.82 -24.68 -0.75
N GLY A 217 8.11 -25.41 -1.62
CA GLY A 217 6.72 -25.87 -1.40
C GLY A 217 6.60 -27.06 -0.44
N THR A 218 7.65 -27.42 0.31
CA THR A 218 7.60 -28.55 1.24
C THR A 218 7.00 -28.22 2.60
N LEU A 219 6.85 -26.93 2.95
CA LEU A 219 6.25 -26.49 4.21
C LEU A 219 4.78 -26.89 4.33
N SER A 220 4.03 -26.79 3.24
CA SER A 220 2.61 -27.12 3.17
C SER A 220 2.34 -27.85 1.86
N ALA A 221 1.78 -29.06 1.93
CA ALA A 221 1.44 -29.80 0.73
C ALA A 221 0.31 -29.09 -0.02
N GLY A 222 0.44 -28.91 -1.34
CA GLY A 222 -0.50 -28.09 -2.12
C GLY A 222 -0.28 -26.57 -1.99
N ALA A 223 0.87 -26.11 -1.48
CA ALA A 223 1.22 -24.70 -1.51
C ALA A 223 1.50 -24.18 -2.92
N ASP A 224 0.83 -23.10 -3.27
CA ASP A 224 1.01 -22.37 -4.52
C ASP A 224 1.69 -21.03 -4.22
N LEU A 225 2.39 -20.48 -5.22
CA LEU A 225 3.03 -19.17 -5.16
C LEU A 225 2.96 -18.51 -6.53
N SER A 226 2.65 -17.23 -6.57
CA SER A 226 2.77 -16.41 -7.76
C SER A 226 3.52 -15.12 -7.48
N ILE A 227 4.46 -14.78 -8.37
CA ILE A 227 5.34 -13.62 -8.27
C ILE A 227 5.20 -12.81 -9.55
N ALA A 228 4.92 -11.51 -9.43
CA ALA A 228 4.78 -10.62 -10.58
C ALA A 228 6.11 -10.00 -11.00
N VAL A 229 6.99 -9.67 -10.06
CA VAL A 229 8.30 -9.05 -10.37
C VAL A 229 9.34 -9.41 -9.33
N ILE A 230 10.60 -9.45 -9.76
CA ILE A 230 11.78 -9.39 -8.90
C ILE A 230 12.71 -8.31 -9.46
N GLU A 231 13.08 -7.35 -8.63
CA GLU A 231 13.98 -6.27 -9.00
C GLU A 231 14.78 -5.76 -7.81
N SER A 232 15.84 -5.00 -8.09
CA SER A 232 16.56 -4.24 -7.07
C SER A 232 16.11 -2.79 -7.10
N CYS A 233 15.59 -2.28 -5.99
CA CYS A 233 15.13 -0.90 -5.84
C CYS A 233 15.22 -0.43 -4.38
N ASP A 234 14.69 0.75 -4.07
CA ASP A 234 14.60 1.35 -2.74
C ASP A 234 13.17 1.81 -2.39
N ARG A 235 12.15 1.21 -3.02
CA ARG A 235 10.75 1.52 -2.77
C ARG A 235 10.38 1.28 -1.30
N ARG A 236 9.42 2.05 -0.81
CA ARG A 236 8.82 1.93 0.52
C ARG A 236 7.33 2.14 0.37
N ASP A 237 6.56 1.59 1.28
CA ASP A 237 5.18 2.03 1.47
C ASP A 237 5.22 3.39 2.20
N TYR A 238 4.65 4.43 1.62
CA TYR A 238 4.54 5.79 2.15
C TYR A 238 3.09 6.17 2.34
N ALA A 239 2.86 6.98 3.37
CA ALA A 239 1.56 7.60 3.55
C ALA A 239 1.30 8.70 2.50
N ASP A 240 0.03 8.99 2.25
CA ASP A 240 -0.38 9.77 1.08
C ASP A 240 -1.33 10.95 1.41
N LEU A 241 -1.58 11.27 2.69
CA LEU A 241 -2.26 12.52 3.09
C LEU A 241 -1.60 13.76 2.47
N PRO A 242 -2.25 14.95 2.52
CA PRO A 242 -1.62 16.18 2.07
C PRO A 242 -0.24 16.38 2.73
N ASN A 243 0.75 16.84 1.97
CA ASN A 243 2.13 16.94 2.48
C ASN A 243 2.33 17.94 3.64
N THR A 244 1.28 18.65 4.07
CA THR A 244 1.28 19.28 5.39
C THR A 244 1.53 18.24 6.50
N TYR A 245 1.01 17.02 6.37
CA TYR A 245 1.28 15.87 7.24
C TYR A 245 2.63 15.17 7.00
N HIS A 246 3.54 15.81 6.26
CA HIS A 246 4.87 15.30 5.94
C HIS A 246 4.79 13.92 5.28
N THR A 247 4.25 13.81 4.07
CA THR A 247 4.04 12.51 3.40
C THR A 247 5.11 12.17 2.38
N ILE A 248 5.97 13.12 2.03
CA ILE A 248 7.09 12.88 1.09
C ILE A 248 8.43 12.67 1.80
N LEU A 249 9.34 11.99 1.11
CA LEU A 249 10.69 11.67 1.59
C LEU A 249 11.48 12.90 2.05
N VAL A 250 11.42 14.01 1.31
CA VAL A 250 12.20 15.23 1.66
C VAL A 250 11.73 15.87 2.98
N SER A 251 10.50 15.62 3.41
CA SER A 251 9.97 16.06 4.70
C SER A 251 10.09 14.97 5.79
N ASN A 252 10.86 13.91 5.50
CA ASN A 252 11.00 12.69 6.30
C ASN A 252 9.66 12.01 6.56
N GLY A 253 8.83 11.85 5.53
CA GLY A 253 7.52 11.27 5.72
C GLY A 253 7.52 9.85 6.27
N PRO A 254 6.38 9.44 6.87
CA PRO A 254 6.24 8.07 7.35
C PRO A 254 6.39 7.13 6.17
N ARG A 255 7.11 6.04 6.41
CA ARG A 255 7.25 4.99 5.42
C ARG A 255 7.65 3.68 6.07
N HIS A 256 7.36 2.59 5.40
CA HIS A 256 7.72 1.25 5.83
C HIS A 256 8.58 0.57 4.77
N VAL A 257 9.58 -0.19 5.21
CA VAL A 257 10.24 -1.19 4.36
C VAL A 257 9.26 -2.36 4.29
N PRO A 258 8.50 -2.55 3.18
CA PRO A 258 7.43 -3.54 3.14
C PRO A 258 8.04 -4.94 3.32
N PHE A 259 7.48 -5.74 4.23
CA PHE A 259 8.00 -7.09 4.50
C PHE A 259 6.88 -8.06 4.90
N GLY A 260 5.71 -7.86 4.27
CA GLY A 260 4.55 -8.75 4.32
C GLY A 260 3.56 -8.52 5.47
N LEU A 261 4.00 -7.99 6.62
CA LEU A 261 3.09 -7.58 7.70
C LEU A 261 2.32 -6.35 7.21
N ARG A 262 0.99 -6.42 7.27
CA ARG A 262 0.12 -5.40 6.66
C ARG A 262 -1.24 -5.33 7.34
N LEU A 263 -1.97 -4.24 7.19
CA LEU A 263 -3.39 -4.16 7.43
C LEU A 263 -4.10 -4.63 6.15
N GLY A 264 -5.29 -5.20 6.32
CA GLY A 264 -6.11 -5.65 5.20
C GLY A 264 -5.46 -6.72 4.32
N ALA A 265 -5.60 -6.57 2.99
CA ALA A 265 -5.27 -7.61 2.01
C ALA A 265 -4.08 -7.26 1.13
N ASN A 266 -3.92 -6.00 0.74
CA ASN A 266 -2.85 -5.52 -0.13
C ASN A 266 -1.75 -4.80 0.66
N LEU A 267 -0.57 -4.69 0.06
CA LEU A 267 0.56 -3.86 0.51
C LEU A 267 1.39 -3.60 -0.74
N ASP A 268 1.46 -2.36 -1.19
CA ASP A 268 2.31 -1.95 -2.30
C ASP A 268 3.41 -1.00 -1.83
N SER A 269 4.20 -0.48 -2.78
CA SER A 269 5.32 0.39 -2.45
C SER A 269 5.74 1.29 -3.59
N GLU A 270 6.19 2.49 -3.23
CA GLU A 270 6.59 3.54 -4.16
C GLU A 270 7.91 4.18 -3.78
N PHE A 271 8.45 4.98 -4.70
CA PHE A 271 9.71 5.69 -4.50
C PHE A 271 9.59 6.88 -3.55
N ASN A 272 8.38 7.40 -3.38
CA ASN A 272 8.09 8.59 -2.60
C ASN A 272 6.57 8.71 -2.44
N GLY A 273 6.10 9.20 -1.30
CA GLY A 273 4.66 9.39 -1.09
C GLY A 273 4.02 10.26 -2.17
N ALA A 274 2.73 10.02 -2.40
CA ALA A 274 1.92 10.65 -3.43
C ALA A 274 0.80 11.50 -2.79
N PRO A 275 1.10 12.71 -2.26
CA PRO A 275 0.15 13.45 -1.43
C PRO A 275 -1.14 13.81 -2.17
N SER A 276 -2.27 13.38 -1.62
CA SER A 276 -3.62 13.60 -2.13
C SER A 276 -4.47 14.34 -1.10
N ALA A 277 -5.66 14.79 -1.49
CA ALA A 277 -6.59 15.41 -0.53
C ALA A 277 -7.46 14.39 0.20
N ASN A 278 -7.63 13.20 -0.37
CA ASN A 278 -8.54 12.17 0.15
C ASN A 278 -7.80 10.98 0.76
N ALA A 279 -6.46 10.99 0.80
CA ALA A 279 -5.65 9.80 1.05
C ALA A 279 -5.96 8.69 0.01
N ASP A 280 -5.82 9.02 -1.29
CA ASP A 280 -6.03 8.17 -2.47
C ASP A 280 -4.97 8.41 -3.59
N GLY A 281 -3.75 8.77 -3.23
CA GLY A 281 -2.77 9.32 -4.16
C GLY A 281 -2.02 8.30 -5.00
N ASP A 282 -1.35 7.38 -4.33
CA ASP A 282 -0.71 6.16 -4.87
C ASP A 282 -1.75 5.19 -5.40
N ASP A 283 -2.89 5.10 -4.73
CA ASP A 283 -4.13 4.41 -5.08
C ASP A 283 -4.59 4.63 -6.55
N THR A 284 -4.32 5.83 -7.11
CA THR A 284 -4.64 6.17 -8.51
C THR A 284 -3.52 5.90 -9.51
N THR A 285 -2.33 5.58 -9.01
CA THR A 285 -1.13 5.30 -9.80
C THR A 285 -0.69 3.84 -9.72
N ASP A 286 -1.17 3.08 -8.73
CA ASP A 286 -0.89 1.67 -8.50
C ASP A 286 -2.10 0.93 -7.85
N ILE A 287 -1.90 0.10 -6.82
CA ILE A 287 -2.93 -0.76 -6.22
C ILE A 287 -3.26 -0.23 -4.83
N GLY A 288 -4.48 0.28 -4.65
CA GLY A 288 -4.95 0.72 -3.33
C GLY A 288 -4.78 -0.32 -2.23
N ASP A 289 -3.98 0.05 -1.24
CA ASP A 289 -3.72 -0.76 -0.06
C ASP A 289 -4.37 -0.19 1.21
N GLU A 290 -5.13 0.91 1.13
CA GLU A 290 -5.99 1.43 2.21
C GLU A 290 -7.26 0.58 2.42
N ASP A 291 -7.06 -0.71 2.65
CA ASP A 291 -8.11 -1.72 2.80
C ASP A 291 -8.16 -2.37 4.20
N GLY A 292 -7.30 -1.92 5.11
CA GLY A 292 -7.12 -2.48 6.44
C GLY A 292 -7.90 -1.83 7.59
N ILE A 293 -8.29 -0.56 7.49
CA ILE A 293 -9.02 0.16 8.54
C ILE A 293 -10.44 0.50 8.13
N GLN A 294 -11.40 0.16 9.00
CA GLN A 294 -12.79 0.56 8.85
C GLN A 294 -13.27 1.34 10.08
N ALA A 295 -13.77 2.56 9.86
CA ALA A 295 -14.54 3.28 10.88
C ALA A 295 -15.80 2.48 11.24
N THR A 296 -16.00 2.20 12.52
CA THR A 296 -17.13 1.42 13.03
C THR A 296 -17.83 2.16 14.16
N GLY A 297 -19.03 1.67 14.52
CA GLY A 297 -19.83 2.27 15.57
C GLY A 297 -20.33 3.68 15.23
N ASN A 298 -20.73 4.42 16.26
CA ASN A 298 -21.08 5.82 16.12
C ASN A 298 -19.93 6.64 16.70
N TRP A 299 -19.25 7.40 15.86
CA TRP A 299 -18.29 8.38 16.33
C TRP A 299 -19.05 9.54 16.98
N ASN A 300 -18.73 9.83 18.24
CA ASN A 300 -19.37 10.89 19.01
C ASN A 300 -18.36 11.54 19.96
N ASP A 301 -18.76 12.67 20.55
CA ASP A 301 -18.02 13.28 21.64
C ASP A 301 -17.66 12.24 22.70
N GLY A 302 -16.36 12.13 23.03
CA GLY A 302 -15.86 11.18 24.01
C GLY A 302 -15.40 9.82 23.46
N SER A 303 -15.77 9.41 22.22
CA SER A 303 -15.38 8.09 21.71
C SER A 303 -15.38 7.96 20.19
N GLY A 304 -14.33 7.34 19.65
CA GLY A 304 -14.26 6.81 18.29
C GLY A 304 -13.94 5.31 18.30
N GLU A 305 -14.35 4.61 17.25
CA GLU A 305 -14.15 3.16 17.10
C GLU A 305 -13.75 2.84 15.65
N VAL A 306 -12.73 2.01 15.50
CA VAL A 306 -12.32 1.44 14.22
C VAL A 306 -12.12 -0.05 14.36
N THR A 307 -12.21 -0.75 13.24
CA THR A 307 -11.74 -2.12 13.11
C THR A 307 -10.49 -2.12 12.23
N ALA A 308 -9.41 -2.72 12.73
CA ALA A 308 -8.19 -2.97 11.97
C ALA A 308 -8.10 -4.45 11.61
N VAL A 309 -7.95 -4.78 10.34
CA VAL A 309 -7.68 -6.14 9.87
C VAL A 309 -6.16 -6.27 9.74
N VAL A 310 -5.53 -7.26 10.37
CA VAL A 310 -4.07 -7.47 10.29
C VAL A 310 -3.76 -8.78 9.57
N SER A 311 -2.85 -8.74 8.61
CA SER A 311 -2.43 -9.86 7.77
C SER A 311 -0.91 -10.02 7.73
N GLY A 312 -0.44 -11.17 7.25
CA GLY A 312 0.99 -11.40 6.97
C GLY A 312 1.94 -11.52 8.17
N LEU A 313 1.42 -11.58 9.40
CA LEU A 313 2.25 -11.83 10.58
C LEU A 313 2.82 -13.25 10.59
N VAL A 314 4.15 -13.34 10.63
CA VAL A 314 4.87 -14.62 10.77
C VAL A 314 4.59 -15.25 12.14
N THR A 315 4.41 -16.58 12.18
CA THR A 315 4.13 -17.31 13.42
C THR A 315 5.18 -17.05 14.49
N GLY A 316 4.74 -16.73 15.71
CA GLY A 316 5.62 -16.45 16.84
C GLY A 316 6.19 -15.03 16.87
N ARG A 317 5.71 -14.14 16.00
CA ARG A 317 5.95 -12.69 16.07
C ARG A 317 4.75 -11.96 16.69
N VAL A 318 4.98 -10.73 17.12
CA VAL A 318 3.97 -9.80 17.61
C VAL A 318 3.93 -8.58 16.68
N ALA A 319 2.74 -8.05 16.45
CA ALA A 319 2.52 -6.83 15.70
C ALA A 319 1.99 -5.73 16.63
N CYS A 320 2.42 -4.52 16.34
CA CYS A 320 2.15 -3.31 17.09
C CYS A 320 1.48 -2.29 16.16
N LEU A 321 0.48 -1.58 16.68
CA LEU A 321 -0.21 -0.54 15.93
C LEU A 321 -0.15 0.79 16.70
N SER A 322 0.17 1.85 15.98
CA SER A 322 0.01 3.23 16.44
C SER A 322 -0.90 3.99 15.48
N ALA A 323 -1.68 4.94 15.99
CA ALA A 323 -2.57 5.74 15.16
C ALA A 323 -2.67 7.19 15.64
N TRP A 324 -2.79 8.08 14.67
CA TRP A 324 -3.01 9.51 14.87
C TRP A 324 -4.28 9.94 14.15
N ILE A 325 -5.03 10.87 14.74
CA ILE A 325 -6.19 11.50 14.14
C ILE A 325 -6.06 13.00 14.39
N ASP A 326 -6.08 13.83 13.35
CA ASP A 326 -6.08 15.30 13.48
C ASP A 326 -7.44 15.76 13.96
N ILE A 327 -7.63 15.66 15.27
CA ILE A 327 -8.88 16.00 15.93
C ILE A 327 -9.06 17.51 16.02
N SER A 328 -7.94 18.24 16.04
CA SER A 328 -7.92 19.70 16.07
C SER A 328 -8.49 20.30 14.77
N GLY A 329 -8.50 19.52 13.68
CA GLY A 329 -8.89 19.97 12.35
C GLY A 329 -7.94 21.03 11.80
N SER A 330 -6.67 21.03 12.25
CA SER A 330 -5.70 22.04 11.87
C SER A 330 -5.30 21.92 10.40
N ALA A 331 -5.39 20.71 9.84
CA ALA A 331 -4.96 20.35 8.48
C ALA A 331 -3.46 20.61 8.21
N ILE A 332 -2.65 20.79 9.26
CA ILE A 332 -1.26 21.24 9.14
C ILE A 332 -0.25 20.16 9.53
N ASN A 333 -0.53 19.32 10.53
CA ASN A 333 0.32 18.21 10.97
C ASN A 333 -0.42 17.35 11.99
N PHE A 334 0.13 16.18 12.33
CA PHE A 334 -0.20 15.51 13.59
C PHE A 334 0.62 16.12 14.72
N ASP A 335 -0.02 16.54 15.80
CA ASP A 335 0.64 16.94 17.03
C ASP A 335 0.59 15.84 18.10
N SER A 336 1.19 16.08 19.26
CA SER A 336 1.27 15.08 20.33
C SER A 336 -0.08 14.68 20.93
N ALA A 337 -1.11 15.52 20.79
CA ALA A 337 -2.46 15.23 21.27
C ALA A 337 -3.30 14.45 20.25
N ASP A 338 -2.84 14.37 19.00
CA ASP A 338 -3.52 13.63 17.93
C ASP A 338 -3.26 12.11 18.00
N GLN A 339 -2.25 11.66 18.77
CA GLN A 339 -2.01 10.23 18.94
C GLN A 339 -3.11 9.59 19.79
N VAL A 340 -3.95 8.77 19.14
CA VAL A 340 -5.11 8.11 19.76
C VAL A 340 -4.85 6.64 20.10
N VAL A 341 -3.87 6.03 19.43
CA VAL A 341 -3.38 4.68 19.70
C VAL A 341 -1.84 4.74 19.76
N ASP A 342 -1.26 4.27 20.86
CA ASP A 342 0.20 4.22 21.04
C ASP A 342 0.64 2.78 21.27
N ARG A 343 1.30 2.19 20.26
CA ARG A 343 1.99 0.90 20.33
C ARG A 343 1.14 -0.18 21.02
N VAL A 344 -0.07 -0.41 20.53
CA VAL A 344 -0.94 -1.48 21.04
C VAL A 344 -0.65 -2.78 20.32
N VAL A 345 -0.65 -3.89 21.06
CA VAL A 345 -0.53 -5.23 20.47
C VAL A 345 -1.79 -5.54 19.65
N VAL A 346 -1.59 -5.96 18.39
CA VAL A 346 -2.64 -6.45 17.50
C VAL A 346 -2.31 -7.85 17.01
N ASN A 347 -3.34 -8.64 16.69
CA ASN A 347 -3.21 -10.03 16.26
C ASN A 347 -3.70 -10.22 14.82
N PRO A 348 -3.31 -11.30 14.12
CA PRO A 348 -3.84 -11.59 12.80
C PRO A 348 -5.37 -11.67 12.79
N GLY A 349 -5.98 -11.07 11.78
CA GLY A 349 -7.43 -10.93 11.63
C GLY A 349 -7.95 -9.61 12.21
N VAL A 350 -9.20 -9.65 12.66
CA VAL A 350 -9.99 -8.47 13.04
C VAL A 350 -9.66 -8.01 14.46
N ASN A 351 -9.21 -6.76 14.61
CA ASN A 351 -8.90 -6.09 15.87
C ASN A 351 -9.81 -4.87 16.05
N PRO A 352 -10.80 -4.92 16.95
CA PRO A 352 -11.58 -3.74 17.30
C PRO A 352 -10.76 -2.81 18.19
N LEU A 353 -10.71 -1.53 17.84
CA LEU A 353 -9.97 -0.49 18.54
C LEU A 353 -10.91 0.64 18.92
N THR A 354 -10.83 1.07 20.18
CA THR A 354 -11.58 2.20 20.70
C THR A 354 -10.63 3.24 21.25
N PHE A 355 -10.89 4.50 20.96
CA PHE A 355 -10.10 5.62 21.46
C PHE A 355 -11.00 6.77 21.91
N THR A 356 -10.44 7.66 22.73
CA THR A 356 -11.17 8.80 23.28
C THR A 356 -11.05 9.98 22.33
N LEU A 357 -12.19 10.52 21.90
CA LEU A 357 -12.25 11.81 21.23
C LEU A 357 -12.56 12.92 22.25
N PRO A 358 -12.07 14.15 22.08
CA PRO A 358 -12.45 15.31 22.86
C PRO A 358 -13.96 15.55 22.83
N MET A 359 -14.45 16.27 23.83
CA MET A 359 -15.82 16.77 23.81
C MET A 359 -15.92 17.94 22.82
N ASN A 360 -17.00 17.98 22.04
CA ASN A 360 -17.33 18.99 21.04
C ASN A 360 -16.43 18.97 19.78
N VAL A 361 -16.10 17.78 19.27
CA VAL A 361 -15.52 17.68 17.91
C VAL A 361 -16.52 18.31 16.94
N ALA A 362 -16.03 19.15 16.01
CA ALA A 362 -16.89 19.85 15.08
C ALA A 362 -17.70 18.85 14.24
N GLN A 363 -19.03 18.97 14.24
CA GLN A 363 -19.88 18.09 13.43
C GLN A 363 -19.79 18.43 11.94
N ASN A 364 -19.96 17.41 11.10
CA ASN A 364 -19.78 17.50 9.64
C ASN A 364 -18.38 18.00 9.28
N THR A 365 -17.39 17.51 10.02
CA THR A 365 -15.97 17.74 9.71
C THR A 365 -15.34 16.46 9.22
N THR A 366 -14.18 16.62 8.62
CA THR A 366 -13.35 15.53 8.13
C THR A 366 -12.14 15.44 9.06
N LEU A 367 -11.82 14.22 9.48
CA LEU A 367 -10.69 13.91 10.34
C LEU A 367 -9.69 13.09 9.54
N ASN A 368 -8.51 13.66 9.34
CA ASN A 368 -7.40 12.94 8.72
C ASN A 368 -6.79 12.00 9.77
N ALA A 369 -6.52 10.78 9.38
CA ALA A 369 -5.99 9.74 10.24
C ALA A 369 -4.80 9.05 9.58
N ARG A 370 -3.89 8.55 10.41
CA ARG A 370 -2.76 7.73 10.01
C ARG A 370 -2.66 6.53 10.92
N PHE A 371 -2.48 5.35 10.34
CA PHE A 371 -2.25 4.11 11.05
C PHE A 371 -0.88 3.59 10.64
N ARG A 372 -0.09 3.14 11.62
CA ARG A 372 1.22 2.55 11.37
C ARG A 372 1.30 1.22 12.07
N LEU A 373 1.32 0.15 11.28
CA LEU A 373 1.53 -1.22 11.74
C LEU A 373 3.03 -1.51 11.68
N PHE A 374 3.58 -2.17 12.69
CA PHE A 374 5.01 -2.53 12.72
C PHE A 374 5.24 -3.74 13.63
N PRO A 375 6.35 -4.48 13.46
CA PRO A 375 6.66 -5.59 14.34
C PRO A 375 7.11 -5.10 15.72
N ASP A 376 6.88 -5.94 16.73
CA ASP A 376 7.70 -5.95 17.95
C ASP A 376 9.14 -6.33 17.56
N SER A 377 10.05 -5.36 17.67
CA SER A 377 11.40 -5.41 17.11
C SER A 377 12.36 -6.19 18.02
N ASP A 378 12.14 -6.18 19.34
CA ASP A 378 12.97 -6.93 20.30
C ASP A 378 12.43 -8.32 20.63
N GLN A 379 11.20 -8.61 20.19
CA GLN A 379 10.51 -9.90 20.31
C GLN A 379 10.28 -10.33 21.76
N ASP A 380 10.12 -9.38 22.68
CA ASP A 380 9.80 -9.65 24.08
C ASP A 380 8.30 -9.98 24.31
N GLY A 381 7.47 -9.79 23.28
CA GLY A 381 6.03 -10.04 23.30
C GLY A 381 5.20 -8.82 23.71
N SER A 382 5.80 -7.63 23.78
CA SER A 382 5.19 -6.39 24.20
C SER A 382 5.52 -5.24 23.26
N CYS A 383 4.51 -4.45 22.92
CA CYS A 383 4.70 -3.21 22.17
C CYS A 383 5.05 -2.01 23.06
N SER A 384 4.94 -2.14 24.40
CA SER A 384 5.12 -1.01 25.32
C SER A 384 6.55 -0.47 25.38
N ASP A 385 7.52 -1.33 25.08
CA ASP A 385 8.94 -1.08 25.27
C ASP A 385 9.63 -0.72 23.94
N GLU A 386 8.90 -0.85 22.81
CA GLU A 386 9.30 -0.38 21.50
C GLU A 386 9.66 1.11 21.52
N PRO A 387 10.66 1.58 20.74
CA PRO A 387 10.94 3.01 20.63
C PRO A 387 9.68 3.79 20.27
N ALA A 388 9.51 4.99 20.84
CA ALA A 388 8.39 5.85 20.49
C ALA A 388 8.42 6.13 18.98
N ILE A 389 7.43 5.58 18.28
CA ILE A 389 7.24 5.78 16.85
C ILE A 389 6.51 7.10 16.63
N GLY A 390 7.01 7.93 15.72
CA GLY A 390 6.34 9.16 15.31
C GLY A 390 5.37 8.94 14.15
N SER A 391 4.56 9.97 13.86
CA SER A 391 3.73 10.01 12.65
C SER A 391 4.55 10.18 11.35
N THR A 392 5.87 10.21 11.44
CA THR A 392 6.85 10.41 10.35
C THR A 392 8.05 9.47 10.52
N GLY A 393 8.90 9.37 9.50
CA GLY A 393 10.11 8.53 9.51
C GLY A 393 9.90 7.08 9.11
N GLU A 394 11.00 6.37 8.85
CA GLU A 394 11.01 4.98 8.38
C GLU A 394 10.90 3.96 9.51
N ILE A 395 10.20 2.86 9.23
CA ILE A 395 10.15 1.67 10.07
C ILE A 395 10.38 0.44 9.19
N PHE A 396 11.00 -0.60 9.75
CA PHE A 396 11.13 -1.88 9.06
C PHE A 396 9.88 -2.74 9.26
N ASN A 397 9.35 -3.28 8.14
CA ASN A 397 8.16 -4.11 8.09
C ASN A 397 6.90 -3.40 8.60
N GLY A 398 5.75 -4.04 8.41
CA GLY A 398 4.46 -3.40 8.60
C GLY A 398 4.18 -2.45 7.45
N GLU A 399 3.28 -1.51 7.71
CA GLU A 399 2.84 -0.54 6.72
C GLU A 399 2.36 0.78 7.36
N VAL A 400 2.09 1.76 6.52
CA VAL A 400 1.40 2.99 6.85
C VAL A 400 0.18 3.23 5.95
N GLU A 401 -1.02 3.15 6.51
CA GLU A 401 -2.23 3.57 5.80
C GLU A 401 -2.73 4.92 6.33
N ASP A 402 -3.17 5.79 5.41
CA ASP A 402 -3.77 7.08 5.69
C ASP A 402 -5.27 7.06 5.36
N TYR A 403 -6.08 7.82 6.10
CA TYR A 403 -7.54 7.85 5.89
C TYR A 403 -8.14 9.22 6.14
N VAL A 404 -9.27 9.46 5.48
CA VAL A 404 -10.08 10.68 5.61
C VAL A 404 -11.47 10.29 6.11
N PHE A 405 -11.68 10.38 7.44
CA PHE A 405 -12.94 9.99 8.07
C PHE A 405 -13.95 11.15 8.15
N GLU A 406 -15.20 10.88 7.81
CA GLU A 406 -16.29 11.83 8.01
C GLU A 406 -16.87 11.75 9.43
N PHE A 407 -16.70 12.81 10.20
CA PHE A 407 -17.33 12.97 11.51
C PHE A 407 -18.71 13.63 11.35
N THR A 408 -19.72 12.81 11.10
CA THR A 408 -21.12 13.26 10.95
C THR A 408 -21.91 13.06 12.25
N PRO A 409 -22.92 13.89 12.54
CA PRO A 409 -23.78 13.68 13.69
C PRO A 409 -24.51 12.33 13.57
N THR A 410 -24.40 11.51 14.61
CA THR A 410 -25.24 10.32 14.74
C THR A 410 -26.71 10.72 14.64
N ALA A 411 -27.50 10.02 13.83
CA ALA A 411 -28.89 10.34 13.52
C ALA A 411 -29.68 10.86 14.74
N VAL A 412 -30.33 12.03 14.60
CA VAL A 412 -31.21 12.58 15.63
C VAL A 412 -32.48 11.72 15.71
N ILE A 413 -32.62 10.94 16.79
CA ILE A 413 -33.90 10.31 17.13
C ILE A 413 -34.82 11.40 17.71
N LEU A 414 -35.80 11.84 16.93
CA LEU A 414 -36.89 12.69 17.44
C LEU A 414 -37.78 11.86 18.37
N THR A 415 -37.52 11.93 19.68
CA THR A 415 -38.28 11.19 20.70
C THR A 415 -39.73 11.68 20.85
N SER A 416 -39.99 12.95 20.52
CA SER A 416 -41.35 13.47 20.33
C SER A 416 -41.35 14.79 19.55
N VAL A 417 -42.44 15.02 18.83
CA VAL A 417 -42.79 16.33 18.24
C VAL A 417 -44.08 16.79 18.89
N SER A 418 -44.07 17.97 19.53
CA SER A 418 -45.28 18.61 20.05
C SER A 418 -45.56 19.89 19.27
N ALA A 419 -46.69 19.93 18.56
CA ALA A 419 -47.22 21.16 17.98
C ALA A 419 -48.31 21.71 18.92
N ARG A 420 -48.28 23.02 19.20
CA ARG A 420 -49.37 23.72 19.90
C ARG A 420 -50.11 24.59 18.90
N SER A 421 -51.45 24.55 18.93
CA SER A 421 -52.25 25.50 18.14
C SER A 421 -51.96 26.92 18.61
N ALA A 422 -51.53 27.80 17.70
CA ALA A 422 -51.57 29.23 17.95
C ALA A 422 -53.02 29.62 18.20
N SER A 423 -53.31 30.15 19.40
CA SER A 423 -54.63 30.63 19.76
C SER A 423 -55.04 31.76 18.81
N SER A 424 -56.02 31.47 17.96
CA SER A 424 -56.72 32.47 17.16
C SER A 424 -57.34 33.52 18.08
N ILE A 425 -56.86 34.76 17.98
CA ILE A 425 -57.43 35.91 18.67
C ILE A 425 -58.56 36.45 17.79
N TRP A 426 -59.74 35.82 17.83
CA TRP A 426 -60.97 36.45 17.35
C TRP A 426 -62.07 36.29 18.39
N ASN A 427 -62.05 37.20 19.36
CA ASN A 427 -63.22 37.50 20.18
C ASN A 427 -64.21 38.31 19.35
N ILE A 428 -65.35 37.72 18.98
CA ILE A 428 -66.56 38.49 18.71
C ILE A 428 -67.70 37.83 19.49
N GLN A 429 -68.10 38.46 20.60
CA GLN A 429 -69.40 38.23 21.23
C GLN A 429 -70.48 38.88 20.37
N PHE A 430 -71.56 38.17 20.04
CA PHE A 430 -72.91 38.75 20.01
C PHE A 430 -73.98 37.66 20.24
N PRO A 431 -74.93 37.85 21.18
CA PRO A 431 -76.00 36.92 21.45
C PRO A 431 -77.22 37.17 20.53
N ALA A 432 -77.88 36.08 20.14
CA ALA A 432 -79.28 35.95 19.72
C ALA A 432 -79.90 37.00 18.75
N LEU A 433 -80.15 36.61 17.50
CA LEU A 433 -81.32 37.08 16.73
C LEU A 433 -81.78 36.05 15.68
N LEU A 434 -82.93 35.44 15.98
CA LEU A 434 -84.04 35.05 15.10
C LEU A 434 -83.77 34.84 13.59
N GLY A 435 -84.07 33.62 13.11
CA GLY A 435 -85.07 33.36 12.06
C GLY A 435 -84.79 33.80 10.61
N LEU A 436 -85.01 32.87 9.68
CA LEU A 436 -84.83 32.94 8.21
C LEU A 436 -83.35 32.84 7.81
N TYR A 437 -82.86 31.75 7.24
CA TYR A 437 -83.34 31.14 6.01
C TYR A 437 -83.19 29.61 6.09
N ALA A 438 -84.32 28.92 6.15
CA ALA A 438 -84.41 27.60 5.56
C ALA A 438 -84.39 27.76 4.03
N ILE A 439 -83.69 26.85 3.35
CA ILE A 439 -83.86 26.50 1.93
C ILE A 439 -83.19 27.49 0.95
N ALA A 440 -81.91 27.24 0.67
CA ALA A 440 -81.33 27.47 -0.65
C ALA A 440 -80.51 26.24 -1.09
N ALA A 441 -81.07 25.06 -0.81
CA ALA A 441 -80.64 23.79 -1.39
C ALA A 441 -81.89 23.10 -1.91
N LEU A 442 -82.45 23.60 -3.01
CA LEU A 442 -83.12 22.86 -4.07
C LEU A 442 -83.66 23.87 -5.11
N PHE A 443 -83.47 23.53 -6.39
CA PHE A 443 -83.94 24.25 -7.60
C PHE A 443 -83.07 25.39 -8.13
N LEU A 444 -81.92 25.00 -8.66
CA LEU A 444 -81.59 25.14 -10.09
C LEU A 444 -82.83 25.49 -10.96
N PHE A 445 -83.03 26.76 -11.37
CA PHE A 445 -83.73 27.14 -12.63
C PHE A 445 -83.77 28.68 -12.83
N ARG A 446 -82.66 29.24 -13.33
CA ARG A 446 -82.63 30.30 -14.37
C ARG A 446 -81.17 30.75 -14.50
N TYR A 447 -80.40 30.28 -15.49
CA TYR A 447 -80.57 30.60 -16.92
C TYR A 447 -80.38 32.10 -17.14
N ILE A 448 -79.19 32.45 -17.65
CA ILE A 448 -79.00 33.27 -18.85
C ILE A 448 -79.60 34.68 -18.81
N GLN A 449 -78.73 35.68 -18.78
CA GLN A 449 -78.34 36.53 -19.92
C GLN A 449 -77.14 37.38 -19.43
N GLU A 450 -75.96 37.26 -20.03
CA GLU A 450 -75.48 38.16 -21.09
C GLU A 450 -75.68 39.66 -20.82
N ALA A 451 -74.52 40.34 -20.75
CA ALA A 451 -74.24 41.65 -21.32
C ALA A 451 -74.71 42.94 -20.62
N GLU A 452 -73.83 43.95 -20.73
CA GLU A 452 -73.99 45.40 -20.52
C GLU A 452 -74.09 45.85 -19.03
N ILE A 453 -73.21 46.71 -18.48
CA ILE A 453 -72.39 47.82 -18.99
C ILE A 453 -71.05 47.84 -18.24
#